data_AF-A0A5C6XRL7-F1
#
_entry.id   AF-A0A5C6XRL7-F1
#
_cell.length_a   1.000
_cell.length_b   1.000
_cell.length_c   1.000
_cell.angle_alpha   90.00
_cell.angle_beta   90.00
_cell.angle_gamma   90.00
#
_symmetry.space_group_name_H-M   'P 1'
#
loop_
_entity.id
_entity.type
_entity.pdbx_description
1 polymer ?
#
loop_
_entity_poly.entity_id
_entity_poly.type
_entity_poly.pdbx_seq_one_letter_code
_entity_poly.pdbx_strand_id
1 'polypeptide(L)'
;MSDNLHKNSSQTKDTEVWFDNMVANLRYDQTLIENDILEQDKKKVYDALISGDHDFMHNYARQTSSAFFITNMVEAYFKELIKSKRKPSKIALELSNSKILVWAEIVQDDELMEDALILAEAKINAYFSKFGFHISSTIVEDTDSLVVPEHYRNVAIA
;
A
#
# COMPACT_ATOMS: atom_id res chain seq x y z
N MET A 1 6.00 -39.88 24.30
CA MET A 1 7.21 -39.39 23.60
C MET A 1 7.21 -39.70 22.10
N SER A 2 6.06 -40.08 21.52
CA SER A 2 5.95 -40.56 20.13
C SER A 2 5.37 -39.51 19.17
N ASP A 3 4.66 -38.49 19.68
CA ASP A 3 3.94 -37.51 18.86
C ASP A 3 4.81 -36.35 18.32
N ASN A 4 6.03 -36.17 18.83
CA ASN A 4 6.94 -35.13 18.35
C ASN A 4 7.78 -35.54 17.14
N LEU A 5 7.86 -36.83 16.81
CA LEU A 5 8.64 -37.32 15.66
C LEU A 5 7.88 -37.17 14.34
N HIS A 6 6.56 -37.29 14.36
CA HIS A 6 5.73 -37.18 13.15
C HIS A 6 5.47 -35.73 12.70
N LYS A 7 5.49 -34.76 13.62
CA LYS A 7 5.31 -33.33 13.27
C LYS A 7 6.53 -32.73 12.56
N ASN A 8 7.73 -33.17 12.94
CA ASN A 8 8.97 -32.69 12.33
C ASN A 8 9.15 -33.22 10.90
N SER A 9 8.79 -34.47 10.61
CA SER A 9 8.99 -35.06 9.28
C SER A 9 8.08 -34.48 8.21
N SER A 10 6.85 -34.09 8.56
CA SER A 10 5.93 -33.42 7.62
C SER A 10 6.39 -31.99 7.30
N GLN A 11 6.84 -31.24 8.31
CA GLN A 11 7.24 -29.85 8.16
C GLN A 11 8.57 -29.70 7.39
N THR A 12 9.51 -30.63 7.58
CA THR A 12 10.72 -30.72 6.75
C THR A 12 10.40 -31.06 5.30
N LYS A 13 9.42 -31.93 5.05
CA LYS A 13 9.00 -32.32 3.70
C LYS A 13 8.33 -31.15 2.97
N ASP A 14 7.52 -30.36 3.65
CA ASP A 14 6.90 -29.16 3.08
C ASP A 14 7.95 -28.10 2.72
N THR A 15 8.99 -27.97 3.54
CA THR A 15 10.10 -27.03 3.29
C THR A 15 10.93 -27.46 2.07
N GLU A 16 11.26 -28.75 1.97
CA GLU A 16 12.00 -29.31 0.82
C GLU A 16 11.22 -29.11 -0.48
N VAL A 17 9.93 -29.46 -0.49
CA VAL A 17 9.04 -29.24 -1.64
C VAL A 17 8.97 -27.75 -2.02
N TRP A 18 8.94 -26.85 -1.04
CA TRP A 18 8.96 -25.40 -1.31
C TRP A 18 10.26 -24.96 -2.01
N PHE A 19 11.42 -25.41 -1.53
CA PHE A 19 12.71 -25.08 -2.14
C PHE A 19 12.86 -25.67 -3.54
N ASP A 20 12.45 -26.93 -3.74
CA ASP A 20 12.50 -27.57 -5.05
C ASP A 20 11.65 -26.82 -6.08
N ASN A 21 10.45 -26.40 -5.68
CA ASN A 21 9.58 -25.57 -6.52
C ASN A 21 10.20 -24.20 -6.83
N MET A 22 10.85 -23.57 -5.84
CA MET A 22 11.54 -22.30 -6.06
C MET A 22 12.68 -22.46 -7.08
N VAL A 23 13.50 -23.50 -6.95
CA VAL A 23 14.60 -23.78 -7.89
C VAL A 23 14.06 -24.09 -9.28
N ALA A 24 13.00 -24.90 -9.38
CA ALA A 24 12.36 -25.20 -10.65
C ALA A 24 11.85 -23.93 -11.37
N ASN A 25 11.19 -23.02 -10.64
CA ASN A 25 10.74 -21.74 -11.19
C ASN A 25 11.91 -20.86 -11.64
N LEU A 26 13.01 -20.80 -10.87
CA LEU A 26 14.20 -20.05 -11.28
C LEU A 26 14.83 -20.62 -12.55
N ARG A 27 14.84 -21.94 -12.74
CA ARG A 27 15.33 -22.58 -13.97
C ARG A 27 14.41 -22.34 -15.17
N TYR A 28 13.10 -22.33 -14.94
CA TYR A 28 12.14 -21.93 -15.95
C TYR A 28 12.37 -20.48 -16.39
N ASP A 29 12.47 -19.55 -15.45
CA ASP A 29 12.73 -18.13 -15.73
C ASP A 29 14.09 -17.92 -16.41
N GLN A 30 15.12 -18.69 -16.04
CA GLN A 30 16.40 -18.70 -16.76
C GLN A 30 16.20 -19.02 -18.25
N THR A 31 15.41 -20.05 -18.58
CA THR A 31 15.10 -20.41 -19.96
C THR A 31 14.40 -19.26 -20.70
N LEU A 32 13.48 -18.57 -20.02
CA LEU A 32 12.78 -17.41 -20.59
C LEU A 32 13.72 -16.22 -20.86
N ILE A 33 14.69 -15.98 -19.98
CA ILE A 33 15.70 -14.92 -20.16
C ILE A 33 16.60 -15.23 -21.35
N GLU A 34 17.08 -16.47 -21.46
CA GLU A 34 17.95 -16.92 -22.56
C GLU A 34 17.28 -16.79 -23.94
N ASN A 35 15.95 -16.89 -23.99
CA ASN A 35 15.15 -16.74 -25.21
C ASN A 35 14.55 -15.34 -25.40
N ASP A 36 14.86 -14.37 -24.53
CA ASP A 36 14.36 -12.99 -24.55
C ASP A 36 12.82 -12.87 -24.56
N ILE A 37 12.13 -13.78 -23.87
CA ILE A 37 10.66 -13.84 -23.77
C ILE A 37 10.13 -13.50 -22.37
N LEU A 38 11.01 -13.28 -21.40
CA LEU A 38 10.61 -12.88 -20.05
C LEU A 38 10.03 -11.45 -20.04
N GLU A 39 9.00 -11.22 -19.23
CA GLU A 39 8.44 -9.89 -18.99
C GLU A 39 9.52 -8.88 -18.54
N GLN A 40 9.46 -7.66 -19.08
CA GLN A 40 10.52 -6.65 -18.89
C GLN A 40 10.77 -6.29 -17.42
N ASP A 41 9.74 -6.14 -16.60
CA ASP A 41 9.93 -5.74 -15.20
C ASP A 41 10.54 -6.87 -14.37
N LYS A 42 10.14 -8.11 -14.64
CA LYS A 42 10.75 -9.29 -14.02
C LYS A 42 12.21 -9.47 -14.46
N LYS A 43 12.51 -9.20 -15.74
CA LYS A 43 13.87 -9.22 -16.28
C LYS A 43 14.78 -8.19 -15.58
N LYS A 44 14.33 -6.95 -15.39
CA LYS A 44 15.09 -5.91 -14.67
C LYS A 44 15.49 -6.33 -13.26
N VAL A 45 14.57 -6.99 -12.53
CA VAL A 45 14.85 -7.51 -11.19
C VAL A 45 15.93 -8.59 -11.23
N TYR A 46 15.86 -9.53 -12.18
CA TYR A 46 16.93 -10.53 -12.34
C TYR A 46 18.27 -9.91 -12.73
N ASP A 47 18.27 -8.96 -13.66
CA ASP A 47 19.49 -8.27 -14.08
C ASP A 47 20.14 -7.55 -12.90
N ALA A 48 19.35 -6.89 -12.05
CA ALA A 48 19.83 -6.26 -10.82
C ALA A 48 20.38 -7.29 -9.80
N LEU A 49 19.73 -8.43 -9.62
CA LEU A 49 20.21 -9.51 -8.75
C LEU A 49 21.51 -10.14 -9.25
N ILE A 50 21.63 -10.36 -10.56
CA ILE A 50 22.81 -10.97 -11.19
C ILE A 50 24.00 -9.99 -11.15
N SER A 51 23.75 -8.71 -11.42
CA SER A 51 24.79 -7.66 -11.42
C SER A 51 25.17 -7.17 -10.02
N GLY A 52 24.34 -7.44 -9.00
CA GLY A 52 24.54 -6.90 -7.65
C GLY A 52 24.16 -5.42 -7.52
N ASP A 53 23.24 -4.93 -8.35
CA ASP A 53 22.71 -3.56 -8.28
C ASP A 53 21.78 -3.38 -7.06
N HIS A 54 22.40 -3.19 -5.90
CA HIS A 54 21.69 -3.00 -4.63
C HIS A 54 20.84 -1.73 -4.61
N ASP A 55 21.23 -0.67 -5.31
CA ASP A 55 20.50 0.59 -5.35
C ASP A 55 19.15 0.40 -6.06
N PHE A 56 19.15 -0.30 -7.20
CA PHE A 56 17.91 -0.69 -7.86
C PHE A 56 17.04 -1.55 -6.94
N MET A 57 17.62 -2.58 -6.31
CA MET A 57 16.87 -3.51 -5.46
C MET A 57 16.20 -2.82 -4.27
N HIS A 58 16.92 -1.95 -3.57
CA HIS A 58 16.37 -1.20 -2.44
C HIS A 58 15.31 -0.19 -2.87
N ASN A 59 15.52 0.52 -3.98
CA ASN A 59 14.51 1.45 -4.51
C ASN A 59 13.25 0.72 -4.98
N TYR A 60 13.41 -0.39 -5.70
CA TYR A 60 12.29 -1.22 -6.15
C TYR A 60 11.49 -1.80 -4.98
N ALA A 61 12.17 -2.34 -3.97
CA ALA A 61 11.53 -2.83 -2.75
C ALA A 61 10.76 -1.72 -2.01
N ARG A 62 11.33 -0.51 -1.93
CA ARG A 62 10.64 0.64 -1.34
C ARG A 62 9.41 1.04 -2.14
N GLN A 63 9.52 1.19 -3.46
CA GLN A 63 8.41 1.60 -4.32
C GLN A 63 7.24 0.60 -4.27
N THR A 64 7.55 -0.70 -4.36
CA THR A 64 6.53 -1.76 -4.30
C THR A 64 5.87 -1.84 -2.93
N SER A 65 6.64 -1.70 -1.84
CA SER A 65 6.11 -1.60 -0.49
C SER A 65 5.20 -0.39 -0.31
N SER A 66 5.64 0.79 -0.74
CA SER A 66 4.85 2.02 -0.71
C SER A 66 3.56 1.88 -1.49
N ALA A 67 3.60 1.36 -2.72
CA ALA A 67 2.41 1.15 -3.54
C ALA A 67 1.38 0.24 -2.85
N PHE A 68 1.84 -0.87 -2.25
CA PHE A 68 0.97 -1.79 -1.50
C PHE A 68 0.31 -1.10 -0.31
N PHE A 69 1.08 -0.44 0.56
CA PHE A 69 0.53 0.15 1.78
C PHE A 69 -0.32 1.38 1.50
N ILE A 70 0.09 2.26 0.59
CA ILE A 70 -0.69 3.46 0.21
C ILE A 70 -2.04 3.04 -0.40
N THR A 71 -2.06 2.07 -1.31
CA THR A 71 -3.32 1.59 -1.93
C THR A 71 -4.27 1.07 -0.86
N ASN A 72 -3.79 0.18 0.02
CA ASN A 72 -4.60 -0.37 1.10
C ASN A 72 -5.07 0.71 2.10
N MET A 73 -4.23 1.71 2.36
CA MET A 73 -4.56 2.80 3.26
C MET A 73 -5.65 3.72 2.70
N VAL A 74 -5.55 4.08 1.41
CA VAL A 74 -6.60 4.84 0.69
C VAL A 74 -7.93 4.08 0.74
N GLU A 75 -7.92 2.79 0.39
CA GLU A 75 -9.13 1.97 0.42
C GLU A 75 -9.76 1.90 1.82
N ALA A 76 -8.93 1.66 2.84
CA ALA A 76 -9.40 1.56 4.21
C ALA A 76 -9.99 2.89 4.70
N TYR A 77 -9.36 4.01 4.36
CA TYR A 77 -9.84 5.36 4.70
C TYR A 77 -11.21 5.63 4.10
N PHE A 78 -11.39 5.42 2.79
CA PHE A 78 -12.69 5.62 2.15
C PHE A 78 -13.75 4.64 2.65
N LYS A 79 -13.39 3.37 2.92
CA LYS A 79 -14.31 2.41 3.56
C LYS A 79 -14.78 2.90 4.93
N GLU A 80 -13.93 3.59 5.69
CA GLU A 80 -14.30 4.15 6.98
C GLU A 80 -15.21 5.38 6.83
N LEU A 81 -14.92 6.28 5.89
CA LEU A 81 -15.79 7.42 5.59
C LEU A 81 -17.17 6.99 5.10
N ILE A 82 -17.27 6.00 4.22
CA ILE A 82 -18.57 5.51 3.72
C ILE A 82 -19.45 4.99 4.87
N LYS A 83 -18.87 4.40 5.93
CA LYS A 83 -19.64 3.94 7.09
C LYS A 83 -20.28 5.07 7.88
N SER A 84 -19.71 6.27 7.86
CA SER A 84 -20.28 7.44 8.55
C SER A 84 -21.58 7.92 7.89
N LYS A 85 -21.85 7.47 6.66
CA LYS A 85 -22.98 7.91 5.81
C LYS A 85 -22.97 9.41 5.55
N ARG A 86 -21.82 10.05 5.71
CA ARG A 86 -21.57 11.45 5.39
C ARG A 86 -20.48 11.52 4.33
N LYS A 87 -20.48 12.60 3.57
CA LYS A 87 -19.47 12.85 2.56
C LYS A 87 -19.09 14.33 2.55
N PRO A 88 -17.80 14.65 2.38
CA PRO A 88 -17.38 16.03 2.25
C PRO A 88 -17.88 16.58 0.91
N SER A 89 -17.97 17.90 0.80
CA SER A 89 -18.32 18.61 -0.44
C SER A 89 -17.24 18.38 -1.51
N LYS A 90 -15.96 18.38 -1.09
CA LYS A 90 -14.83 18.03 -1.95
C LYS A 90 -13.81 17.22 -1.17
N ILE A 91 -13.12 16.33 -1.86
CA ILE A 91 -11.96 15.63 -1.32
C ILE A 91 -10.87 15.54 -2.37
N ALA A 92 -9.65 15.80 -1.93
CA ALA A 92 -8.46 15.66 -2.74
C ALA A 92 -7.35 15.01 -1.94
N LEU A 93 -6.49 14.26 -2.61
CA LEU A 93 -5.40 13.53 -1.99
C LEU A 93 -4.05 13.93 -2.57
N GLU A 94 -3.04 14.04 -1.72
CA GLU A 94 -1.64 13.93 -2.13
C GLU A 94 -1.07 12.63 -1.57
N LEU A 95 -0.38 11.89 -2.43
CA LEU A 95 0.19 10.59 -2.12
C LEU A 95 1.72 10.69 -2.18
N SER A 96 2.35 10.50 -1.02
CA SER A 96 3.79 10.40 -0.89
C SER A 96 4.21 8.97 -0.54
N ASN A 97 5.52 8.71 -0.47
CA ASN A 97 6.06 7.36 -0.23
C ASN A 97 5.67 6.72 1.11
N SER A 98 5.25 7.52 2.09
CA SER A 98 4.89 7.03 3.43
C SER A 98 3.75 7.82 4.09
N LYS A 99 3.18 8.78 3.38
CA LYS A 99 2.13 9.65 3.90
C LYS A 99 1.07 9.91 2.85
N ILE A 100 -0.19 9.91 3.27
CA ILE A 100 -1.31 10.45 2.51
C ILE A 100 -1.73 11.76 3.16
N LEU A 101 -1.82 12.83 2.38
CA LEU A 101 -2.47 14.06 2.79
C LEU A 101 -3.89 14.07 2.22
N VAL A 102 -4.86 14.32 3.08
CA VAL A 102 -6.26 14.50 2.70
C VAL A 102 -6.59 15.97 2.81
N TRP A 103 -7.16 16.54 1.75
CA TRP A 103 -7.82 17.82 1.77
C TRP A 103 -9.32 17.57 1.69
N ALA A 104 -10.07 17.94 2.71
CA ALA A 104 -11.52 17.76 2.76
C ALA A 104 -12.21 19.11 2.96
N GLU A 105 -13.07 19.49 2.02
CA GLU A 105 -13.95 20.65 2.16
C GLU A 105 -15.31 20.17 2.68
N ILE A 106 -15.77 20.74 3.79
CA ILE A 106 -17.05 20.42 4.43
C ILE A 106 -17.97 21.63 4.42
N VAL A 107 -19.27 21.41 4.65
CA VAL A 107 -20.23 22.52 4.84
C VAL A 107 -19.94 23.17 6.19
N GLN A 108 -20.07 24.50 6.27
CA GLN A 108 -19.98 25.24 7.53
C GLN A 108 -20.82 24.61 8.65
N ASP A 109 -20.24 24.51 9.84
CA ASP A 109 -20.86 23.94 11.06
C ASP A 109 -21.26 22.43 10.95
N ASP A 110 -20.73 21.66 9.98
CA ASP A 110 -20.92 20.20 9.92
C ASP A 110 -19.94 19.44 10.84
N GLU A 111 -20.09 19.64 12.16
CA GLU A 111 -19.26 18.99 13.20
C GLU A 111 -19.22 17.46 13.05
N LEU A 112 -20.32 16.86 12.60
CA LEU A 112 -20.41 15.40 12.45
C LEU A 112 -19.60 14.88 11.26
N MET A 113 -19.41 15.68 10.20
CA MET A 113 -18.49 15.35 9.12
C MET A 113 -17.05 15.53 9.55
N GLU A 114 -16.74 16.58 10.31
CA GLU A 114 -15.42 16.80 10.89
C GLU A 114 -15.01 15.62 11.80
N ASP A 115 -15.87 15.25 12.75
CA ASP A 115 -15.67 14.09 13.62
C ASP A 115 -15.45 12.79 12.83
N ALA A 116 -16.19 12.60 11.73
CA ALA A 116 -16.04 11.44 10.87
C ALA A 116 -14.66 11.40 10.18
N LEU A 117 -14.14 12.55 9.72
CA LEU A 117 -12.81 12.67 9.11
C LEU A 117 -11.72 12.40 10.15
N ILE A 118 -11.82 13.02 11.33
CA ILE A 118 -10.87 12.84 12.43
C ILE A 118 -10.84 11.39 12.89
N LEU A 119 -12.01 10.76 13.07
CA LEU A 119 -12.11 9.37 13.51
C LEU A 119 -11.58 8.40 12.44
N ALA A 120 -11.86 8.66 11.15
CA ALA A 120 -11.31 7.87 10.06
C ALA A 120 -9.77 7.95 10.07
N GLU A 121 -9.20 9.15 10.15
CA GLU A 121 -7.75 9.35 10.27
C GLU A 121 -7.16 8.56 11.44
N ALA A 122 -7.74 8.68 12.65
CA ALA A 122 -7.26 8.01 13.83
C ALA A 122 -7.28 6.48 13.68
N LYS A 123 -8.36 5.90 13.14
CA LYS A 123 -8.49 4.45 12.92
C LYS A 123 -7.47 3.93 11.92
N ILE A 124 -7.28 4.65 10.81
CA ILE A 124 -6.30 4.27 9.79
C ILE A 124 -4.89 4.34 10.36
N ASN A 125 -4.54 5.44 11.03
CA ASN A 125 -3.23 5.60 11.65
C ASN A 125 -2.94 4.53 12.73
N ALA A 126 -3.95 4.10 13.48
CA ALA A 126 -3.79 3.03 14.48
C ALA A 126 -3.30 1.70 13.88
N TYR A 127 -3.68 1.40 12.62
CA TYR A 127 -3.24 0.19 11.94
C TYR A 127 -1.92 0.38 11.16
N PHE A 128 -1.80 1.47 10.41
CA PHE A 128 -0.71 1.65 9.44
C PHE A 128 0.58 2.24 10.02
N SER A 129 0.51 2.92 11.17
CA SER A 129 1.68 3.54 11.83
C SER A 129 2.80 2.56 12.15
N LYS A 130 2.47 1.32 12.52
CA LYS A 130 3.46 0.25 12.79
C LYS A 130 4.29 -0.14 11.56
N PHE A 131 3.82 0.20 10.36
CA PHE A 131 4.53 0.00 9.10
C PHE A 131 5.23 1.28 8.62
N GLY A 132 5.15 2.38 9.37
CA GLY A 132 5.71 3.69 9.00
C GLY A 132 4.85 4.50 8.03
N PHE A 133 3.57 4.15 7.89
CA PHE A 133 2.62 4.85 7.00
C PHE A 133 1.58 5.61 7.80
N HIS A 134 1.26 6.83 7.34
CA HIS A 134 0.32 7.72 8.02
C HIS A 134 -0.59 8.46 7.05
N ILE A 135 -1.79 8.80 7.52
CA ILE A 135 -2.71 9.70 6.85
C ILE A 135 -2.91 10.94 7.72
N SER A 136 -3.11 12.10 7.09
CA SER A 136 -3.29 13.38 7.78
C SER A 136 -4.27 14.23 7.01
N SER A 137 -5.28 14.75 7.69
CA SER A 137 -6.38 15.50 7.09
C SER A 137 -6.22 16.99 7.35
N THR A 138 -6.42 17.77 6.30
CA THR A 138 -6.70 19.20 6.35
C THR A 138 -8.17 19.36 6.05
N ILE A 139 -8.91 19.81 7.05
CA ILE A 139 -10.36 20.01 6.98
C ILE A 139 -10.57 21.52 6.84
N VAL A 140 -11.33 21.93 5.83
CA VAL A 140 -11.67 23.33 5.55
C VAL A 140 -13.18 23.45 5.36
N GLU A 141 -13.73 24.60 5.69
CA GLU A 141 -15.14 24.89 5.47
C GLU A 141 -15.35 25.53 4.09
N ASP A 142 -16.53 25.33 3.51
CA ASP A 142 -16.92 25.94 2.23
C ASP A 142 -16.92 27.48 2.28
N THR A 143 -17.08 28.07 3.47
CA THR A 143 -17.00 29.52 3.69
C THR A 143 -15.58 30.07 3.70
N ASP A 144 -14.56 29.23 3.98
CA ASP A 144 -13.15 29.65 3.97
C ASP A 144 -12.70 30.12 2.58
N SER A 145 -13.43 29.72 1.52
CA SER A 145 -13.16 30.07 0.13
C SER A 145 -11.73 29.69 -0.31
N LEU A 146 -11.17 28.65 0.31
CA LEU A 146 -9.83 28.14 0.02
C LEU A 146 -9.86 27.24 -1.21
N VAL A 147 -8.85 27.39 -2.05
CA VAL A 147 -8.65 26.52 -3.21
C VAL A 147 -7.85 25.29 -2.81
N VAL A 148 -8.20 24.14 -3.38
CA VAL A 148 -7.41 22.91 -3.26
C VAL A 148 -5.99 23.17 -3.82
N PRO A 149 -4.91 22.95 -3.05
CA PRO A 149 -3.56 23.19 -3.54
C PRO A 149 -3.20 22.30 -4.73
N GLU A 150 -2.39 22.81 -5.67
CA GLU A 150 -2.14 22.18 -6.99
C GLU A 150 -1.55 20.75 -6.95
N HIS A 151 -0.82 20.42 -5.88
CA HIS A 151 -0.19 19.11 -5.70
C HIS A 151 -1.18 18.02 -5.26
N TYR A 152 -2.39 18.40 -4.82
CA TYR A 152 -3.45 17.46 -4.54
C TYR A 152 -4.18 17.05 -5.82
N ARG A 153 -4.73 15.83 -5.81
CA ARG A 153 -5.58 15.31 -6.87
C ARG A 153 -7.00 15.12 -6.36
N ASN A 154 -7.95 15.78 -7.01
CA ASN A 154 -9.36 15.63 -6.69
C ASN A 154 -9.79 14.17 -6.90
N VAL A 155 -10.57 13.65 -5.95
CA VAL A 155 -11.16 12.32 -6.01
C VAL A 155 -12.66 12.47 -6.14
N ALA A 156 -13.25 11.69 -7.05
CA ALA A 156 -14.69 11.69 -7.23
C ALA A 156 -15.37 11.09 -5.99
N ILE A 157 -16.37 11.79 -5.47
CA ILE A 157 -17.18 11.34 -4.34
C ILE A 157 -18.51 10.84 -4.89
N ALA A 158 -18.76 9.53 -4.82
CA ALA A 158 -20.06 8.93 -5.13
C ALA A 158 -21.06 9.21 -4.00
#